data_AF-A0AAE0RL79-F1
#
_entry.id   AF-A0AAE0RL79-F1
#
_cell.length_a   1.000
_cell.length_b   1.000
_cell.length_c   1.000
_cell.angle_alpha   90.00
_cell.angle_beta   90.00
_cell.angle_gamma   90.00
#
_symmetry.space_group_name_H-M   'P 1'
#
loop_
_entity.id
_entity.type
_entity.pdbx_description
1 polymer ?
#
loop_
_entity_poly.entity_id
_entity_poly.type
_entity_poly.pdbx_seq_one_letter_code
_entity_poly.pdbx_strand_id
1 'polypeptide(L)'
;MVTVTSLNNKTASLLEPRAAAPQIRLKTLKKLREAGIPAGLLVAPIIPAEHILNRLRDSREGKLYHADFKSRMTGSGIYADLIYKRFTLKKKKLGFPGLPKYDCSLFRVPSEQSSLFEA
;
A
#
# COMPACT_ATOMS: atom_id res chain seq x y z
N MET A 1 5.76 -13.84 3.14
CA MET A 1 5.98 -12.81 4.17
C MET A 1 4.69 -12.01 4.34
N VAL A 2 4.25 -11.75 5.57
CA VAL A 2 3.03 -10.97 5.86
C VAL A 2 3.43 -9.73 6.67
N THR A 3 3.11 -8.54 6.17
CA THR A 3 3.40 -7.29 6.88
C THR A 3 2.31 -7.00 7.91
N VAL A 4 2.69 -6.67 9.15
CA VAL A 4 1.79 -6.20 10.21
C VAL A 4 2.37 -4.92 10.80
N THR A 5 1.64 -3.82 10.62
CA THR A 5 2.10 -2.47 10.97
C THR A 5 1.85 -2.11 12.44
N SER A 6 0.67 -2.42 12.95
CA SER A 6 0.28 -2.19 14.35
C SER A 6 -0.70 -3.27 14.78
N LEU A 7 -0.68 -3.65 16.06
CA LEU A 7 -1.71 -4.52 16.65
C LEU A 7 -2.97 -3.75 17.08
N ASN A 8 -2.92 -2.42 17.11
CA ASN A 8 -4.08 -1.59 17.41
C ASN A 8 -4.93 -1.42 16.14
N ASN A 9 -6.16 -1.93 16.16
CA ASN A 9 -7.11 -1.82 15.04
C ASN A 9 -7.39 -0.38 14.60
N LYS A 10 -7.49 0.58 15.52
CA LYS A 10 -7.77 1.97 15.19
C LYS A 10 -6.62 2.56 14.39
N THR A 11 -5.39 2.38 14.86
CA THR A 11 -4.19 2.84 14.15
C THR A 11 -4.05 2.11 12.81
N ALA A 12 -4.22 0.79 12.79
CA ALA A 12 -4.13 -0.01 11.56
C ALA A 12 -5.16 0.41 10.51
N SER A 13 -6.41 0.70 10.91
CA SER A 13 -7.45 1.16 9.99
C SER A 13 -7.17 2.55 9.41
N LEU A 14 -6.52 3.44 10.17
CA LEU A 14 -6.13 4.76 9.66
C LEU A 14 -4.96 4.68 8.66
N LEU A 15 -3.98 3.81 8.94
CA LEU A 15 -2.79 3.65 8.10
C LEU A 15 -3.08 2.81 6.85
N GLU A 16 -3.83 1.73 7.02
CA GLU A 16 -4.08 0.70 6.00
C GLU A 16 -5.58 0.33 5.94
N PRO A 17 -6.48 1.28 5.63
CA PRO A 17 -7.94 1.12 5.73
C PRO A 17 -8.55 0.00 4.88
N ARG A 18 -7.78 -0.54 3.92
CA ARG A 18 -8.21 -1.58 2.98
C ARG A 18 -7.40 -2.87 3.14
N ALA A 19 -6.47 -2.91 4.10
CA ALA A 19 -5.75 -4.14 4.45
C ALA A 19 -6.56 -4.96 5.45
N ALA A 20 -6.34 -6.28 5.45
CA ALA A 20 -6.91 -7.15 6.46
C ALA A 20 -6.48 -6.69 7.87
N ALA A 21 -7.41 -6.79 8.82
CA ALA A 21 -7.13 -6.40 10.20
C ALA A 21 -5.91 -7.18 10.76
N PRO A 22 -5.10 -6.59 11.65
CA PRO A 22 -3.87 -7.20 12.18
C PRO A 22 -4.05 -8.64 12.67
N GLN A 23 -5.13 -8.90 13.42
CA GLN A 23 -5.48 -10.22 13.93
C GLN A 23 -5.74 -11.26 12.82
N ILE A 24 -6.32 -10.85 11.69
CA ILE A 24 -6.53 -11.74 10.55
C ILE A 24 -5.20 -12.11 9.91
N ARG A 25 -4.31 -11.13 9.74
CA ARG A 25 -2.95 -11.36 9.21
C ARG A 25 -2.15 -12.32 10.08
N LEU A 26 -2.21 -12.16 11.40
CA LEU A 26 -1.57 -13.09 12.35
C LEU A 26 -2.18 -14.49 12.29
N LYS A 27 -3.52 -14.61 12.19
CA LYS A 27 -4.21 -15.89 12.03
C LYS A 27 -3.78 -16.61 10.75
N THR A 28 -3.65 -15.87 9.65
CA THR A 28 -3.14 -16.41 8.38
C THR A 28 -1.70 -16.91 8.54
N LEU A 29 -0.83 -16.14 9.19
CA LEU A 29 0.55 -16.55 9.45
C LEU A 29 0.60 -17.86 10.25
N LYS A 30 -0.20 -17.96 11.33
CA LYS A 30 -0.30 -19.17 12.15
C LYS A 30 -0.70 -20.38 11.31
N LYS A 31 -1.76 -20.26 10.51
CA LYS A 31 -2.23 -21.35 9.64
C LYS A 31 -1.18 -21.81 8.63
N LEU A 32 -0.45 -20.86 8.02
CA LEU A 32 0.61 -21.20 7.08
C LEU A 32 1.74 -21.99 7.76
N ARG A 33 2.13 -21.57 8.98
CA ARG A 33 3.16 -22.27 9.75
C ARG A 33 2.72 -23.66 10.19
N GLU A 34 1.46 -23.82 10.62
CA GLU A 34 0.87 -25.13 10.98
C GLU A 34 0.84 -26.08 9.78
N ALA A 35 0.62 -25.57 8.56
CA ALA A 35 0.67 -26.34 7.33
C ALA A 35 2.11 -26.63 6.82
N GLY A 36 3.15 -26.27 7.57
CA GLY A 36 4.54 -26.46 7.18
C GLY A 36 5.06 -25.46 6.14
N ILE A 37 4.28 -24.43 5.78
CA ILE A 37 4.67 -23.42 4.78
C ILE A 37 5.59 -22.37 5.44
N PRO A 38 6.78 -22.11 4.89
CA PRO A 38 7.66 -21.05 5.38
C PRO A 38 7.05 -19.66 5.20
N ALA A 39 6.42 -19.14 6.27
CA ALA A 39 5.90 -17.79 6.34
C ALA A 39 6.63 -16.96 7.40
N GLY A 40 7.05 -15.74 7.05
CA GLY A 40 7.65 -14.76 7.96
C GLY A 40 6.77 -13.53 8.17
N LEU A 41 6.96 -12.87 9.31
CA LEU A 41 6.30 -11.60 9.67
C LEU A 41 7.26 -10.42 9.40
N LEU A 42 6.75 -9.38 8.75
CA LEU A 42 7.43 -8.09 8.66
C LEU A 42 6.72 -7.08 9.54
N VAL A 43 7.39 -6.59 10.59
CA VAL A 43 6.86 -5.56 11.47
C VAL A 43 7.35 -4.20 10.98
N ALA A 44 6.53 -3.52 10.17
CA ALA A 44 6.90 -2.24 9.57
C ALA A 44 5.67 -1.41 9.17
N PRO A 45 5.76 -0.06 9.21
CA PRO A 45 6.82 0.73 9.86
C PRO A 45 6.71 0.73 11.40
N ILE A 46 7.85 0.67 12.10
CA ILE A 46 7.94 0.91 13.55
C ILE A 46 8.25 2.40 13.77
N ILE A 47 7.21 3.21 13.91
CA ILE A 47 7.32 4.66 14.15
C ILE A 47 6.16 5.03 15.10
N PRO A 48 6.35 6.00 16.02
CA PRO A 48 5.26 6.51 16.84
C PRO A 48 4.04 6.86 15.98
N ALA A 49 2.87 6.34 16.37
CA ALA A 49 1.65 6.49 15.58
C ALA A 49 1.35 7.97 15.30
N GLU A 50 1.53 8.85 16.28
CA GLU A 50 1.30 10.28 16.13
C GLU A 50 2.13 10.91 15.00
N HIS A 51 3.42 10.57 14.92
CA HIS A 51 4.31 11.11 13.88
C HIS A 51 3.81 10.72 12.49
N ILE A 52 3.45 9.44 12.28
CA ILE A 52 2.90 8.99 11.00
C ILE A 52 1.55 9.68 10.72
N LEU A 53 0.67 9.78 11.73
CA LEU A 53 -0.65 10.39 11.56
C LEU A 53 -0.53 11.88 11.17
N ASN A 54 0.42 12.62 11.72
CA ASN A 54 0.69 13.99 11.33
C ASN A 54 1.19 14.08 9.87
N ARG A 55 2.09 13.18 9.45
CA ARG A 55 2.52 13.10 8.03
C ARG A 55 1.38 12.73 7.08
N LEU A 56 0.46 11.88 7.52
CA LEU A 56 -0.74 11.57 6.74
C LEU A 56 -1.62 12.80 6.56
N ARG A 57 -1.83 13.59 7.61
CA ARG A 57 -2.57 14.86 7.53
C ARG A 57 -1.89 15.83 6.56
N ASP A 58 -0.58 16.01 6.65
CA ASP A 58 0.20 16.87 5.75
C ASP A 58 0.08 16.47 4.27
N SER A 59 -0.22 15.18 4.02
CA SER A 59 -0.32 14.57 2.68
C SER A 59 -1.77 14.38 2.19
N ARG A 60 -2.76 14.85 2.98
CA ARG A 60 -4.20 14.62 2.78
C ARG A 60 -5.03 15.84 3.19
N GLU A 61 -4.53 17.05 3.01
CA GLU A 61 -5.25 18.31 3.34
C GLU A 61 -5.81 18.33 4.78
N GLY A 62 -5.01 17.85 5.74
CA GLY A 62 -5.38 17.82 7.16
C GLY A 62 -6.29 16.64 7.55
N LYS A 63 -6.81 15.87 6.59
CA LYS A 63 -7.67 14.70 6.88
C LYS A 63 -6.85 13.43 7.08
N LEU A 64 -7.35 12.53 7.93
CA LEU A 64 -6.75 11.21 8.08
C LEU A 64 -7.27 10.20 7.04
N TYR A 65 -8.42 10.43 6.42
CA TYR A 65 -9.01 9.52 5.45
C TYR A 65 -9.83 10.30 4.41
N HIS A 66 -9.69 9.90 3.14
CA HIS A 66 -10.52 10.34 2.01
C HIS A 66 -11.16 9.12 1.37
N ALA A 67 -12.48 9.14 1.22
CA ALA A 67 -13.25 8.06 0.60
C ALA A 67 -13.43 8.26 -0.92
N ASP A 68 -13.01 9.42 -1.44
CA ASP A 68 -13.38 9.89 -2.77
C ASP A 68 -12.87 8.96 -3.87
N PHE A 69 -13.74 8.71 -4.85
CA PHE A 69 -13.39 7.96 -6.04
C PHE A 69 -12.30 8.71 -6.83
N LYS A 70 -11.36 7.99 -7.46
CA LYS A 70 -10.17 8.53 -8.18
C LYS A 70 -9.15 9.34 -7.37
N SER A 71 -9.28 9.50 -6.06
CA SER A 71 -8.25 10.13 -5.20
C SER A 71 -7.06 9.22 -4.85
N ARG A 72 -7.14 7.92 -5.19
CA ARG A 72 -6.14 6.92 -4.82
C ARG A 72 -4.79 7.18 -5.47
N MET A 73 -3.73 6.84 -4.74
CA MET A 73 -2.33 6.96 -5.19
C MET A 73 -1.90 8.40 -5.54
N THR A 74 -2.69 9.39 -5.13
CA THR A 74 -2.42 10.82 -5.29
C THR A 74 -2.34 11.43 -3.89
N GLY A 75 -1.21 12.03 -3.55
CA GLY A 75 -1.06 12.83 -2.33
C GLY A 75 -1.32 14.30 -2.62
N SER A 76 -1.78 15.06 -1.63
CA SER A 76 -1.94 16.51 -1.70
C SER A 76 -1.27 17.20 -0.51
N GLY A 77 -1.03 18.51 -0.60
CA GLY A 77 -0.38 19.27 0.46
C GLY A 77 1.15 19.21 0.47
N ILE A 78 1.74 19.89 1.46
CA ILE A 78 3.18 20.23 1.48
C ILE A 78 4.06 18.98 1.44
N TYR A 79 3.67 17.92 2.16
CA TYR A 79 4.50 16.71 2.21
C TYR A 79 4.47 15.94 0.89
N ALA A 80 3.33 15.91 0.19
CA ALA A 80 3.23 15.34 -1.14
C ALA A 80 4.10 16.12 -2.14
N ASP A 81 4.10 17.45 -2.09
CA ASP A 81 4.95 18.30 -2.92
C ASP A 81 6.44 18.05 -2.68
N LEU A 82 6.84 17.85 -1.41
CA LEU A 82 8.21 17.53 -1.05
C LEU A 82 8.64 16.17 -1.63
N ILE A 83 7.78 15.16 -1.55
CA ILE A 83 8.03 13.84 -2.15
C ILE A 83 8.18 13.99 -3.68
N TYR A 84 7.26 14.72 -4.32
CA TYR A 84 7.28 14.96 -5.76
C TYR A 84 8.58 15.64 -6.22
N LYS A 85 8.99 16.71 -5.51
CA LYS A 85 10.24 17.43 -5.78
C LYS A 85 11.47 16.52 -5.62
N ARG A 86 11.54 15.75 -4.52
CA ARG A 86 12.64 14.81 -4.27
C ARG A 86 12.77 13.77 -5.38
N PHE A 87 11.64 13.18 -5.78
CA PHE A 87 11.61 12.19 -6.85
C PHE A 87 12.07 12.81 -8.18
N THR A 88 11.55 13.99 -8.53
CA THR A 88 11.87 14.70 -9.78
C THR A 88 13.36 15.05 -9.87
N LEU A 89 13.93 15.57 -8.79
CA LEU A 89 15.37 15.90 -8.72
C LEU A 89 16.24 14.65 -8.84
N LYS A 90 15.86 13.56 -8.16
CA LYS A 90 16.60 12.31 -8.22
C LYS A 90 16.51 11.65 -9.61
N LYS A 91 15.33 11.69 -10.24
CA LYS A 91 15.09 11.27 -11.62
C LYS A 91 16.06 11.97 -12.58
N LYS A 92 16.13 13.31 -12.50
CA LYS A 92 17.04 14.12 -13.33
C LYS A 92 18.50 13.76 -13.06
N LYS A 93 18.89 13.67 -11.79
CA LYS A 93 20.27 13.34 -11.38
C LYS A 93 20.74 11.97 -11.91
N LEU A 94 19.84 10.98 -11.93
CA LEU A 94 20.14 9.63 -12.40
C LEU A 94 19.97 9.45 -13.91
N GLY A 95 19.54 10.49 -14.65
CA GLY A 95 19.23 10.37 -16.08
C GLY A 95 18.12 9.34 -16.36
N PHE A 96 17.18 9.15 -15.42
CA PHE A 96 16.17 8.10 -15.53
C PHE A 96 15.22 8.39 -16.71
N PRO A 97 15.16 7.51 -17.74
CA PRO A 97 14.48 7.79 -19.01
C PRO A 97 12.96 7.82 -18.89
N GLY A 98 12.41 7.43 -17.74
CA GLY A 98 10.98 7.23 -17.52
C GLY A 98 10.62 5.75 -17.46
N LEU A 99 9.34 5.47 -17.24
CA LEU A 99 8.83 4.12 -17.33
C LEU A 99 8.67 3.75 -18.81
N PRO A 100 8.94 2.49 -19.20
CA PRO A 100 8.64 2.02 -20.55
C PRO A 100 7.12 2.09 -20.79
N LYS A 101 6.72 2.17 -22.06
CA LYS A 101 5.31 2.08 -22.44
C LYS A 101 4.76 0.73 -21.96
N TYR A 102 3.56 0.73 -21.39
CA TYR A 102 2.89 -0.51 -21.01
C TYR A 102 2.68 -1.40 -22.23
N ASP A 103 3.06 -2.67 -22.14
CA ASP A 103 2.67 -3.69 -23.10
C ASP A 103 1.27 -4.18 -22.74
N CYS A 104 0.28 -3.74 -23.51
CA CYS A 104 -1.12 -4.15 -23.34
C CYS A 104 -1.51 -5.29 -24.30
N SER A 105 -0.56 -5.95 -24.97
CA SER A 105 -0.87 -7.06 -25.92
C SER A 105 -1.55 -8.25 -25.25
N LEU A 106 -1.28 -8.47 -23.96
CA LEU A 106 -1.92 -9.52 -23.14
C LEU A 106 -3.24 -9.07 -22.50
N PHE A 107 -3.61 -7.78 -22.63
CA PHE A 107 -4.85 -7.28 -22.07
C PHE A 107 -6.02 -7.71 -22.95
N ARG A 108 -6.87 -8.57 -22.40
CA ARG A 108 -8.13 -8.99 -23.01
C ARG A 108 -9.29 -8.47 -22.19
N VAL A 109 -10.38 -8.11 -22.86
CA VAL A 109 -11.66 -7.86 -22.17
C VAL A 109 -12.00 -9.12 -21.38
N PRO A 110 -12.37 -9.03 -20.09
CA PRO A 110 -12.75 -10.19 -19.30
C PRO A 110 -13.84 -10.98 -20.02
N SER A 111 -13.58 -12.26 -20.30
CA SER A 111 -14.60 -13.25 -20.61
C SER A 111 -15.40 -13.59 -19.34
N GLU A 112 -16.38 -14.51 -19.43
CA GLU A 112 -17.13 -14.92 -18.25
C GLU A 112 -16.20 -15.32 -17.09
N GLN A 113 -16.55 -14.86 -15.88
CA GLN A 113 -15.67 -14.78 -14.72
C GLN A 113 -15.12 -16.13 -14.21
N SER A 114 -15.66 -17.27 -14.66
CA SER A 114 -15.18 -18.62 -14.33
C SER A 114 -14.22 -19.23 -15.36
N SER A 115 -14.14 -18.68 -16.58
CA SER A 115 -13.36 -19.26 -17.69
C SER A 115 -11.84 -19.35 -17.47
N LEU A 116 -11.31 -18.79 -16.36
CA LEU A 116 -9.90 -18.89 -15.97
C LEU A 116 -9.57 -20.15 -15.14
N PHE A 117 -10.58 -20.81 -14.56
CA PHE A 117 -10.42 -21.94 -13.63
C PHE A 117 -11.05 -23.24 -14.13
N GLU A 118 -11.69 -23.22 -15.30
CA GLU A 118 -12.23 -24.39 -15.98
C GLU A 118 -11.18 -24.87 -16.99
N ALA A 119 -10.41 -25.89 -16.62
CA ALA A 119 -9.51 -26.65 -17.49
C ALA A 119 -9.81 -28.15 -17.34
#